data_AF-K2FTK7-F1
#
_entry.id   AF-K2FTK7-F1
#
_cell.length_a   1.000
_cell.length_b   1.000
_cell.length_c   1.000
_cell.angle_alpha   90.00
_cell.angle_beta   90.00
_cell.angle_gamma   90.00
#
_symmetry.space_group_name_H-M   'P 1'
#
loop_
_entity.id
_entity.type
_entity.pdbx_description
1 polymer ?
#
loop_
_entity_poly.entity_id
_entity_poly.type
_entity_poly.pdbx_seq_one_letter_code
_entity_poly.pdbx_strand_id
1 'polypeptide(L)'
;MKRLTIKELRLVVTDKCPYSCVYCNLYYKKLLELEKISISEFNRNYKIGNESYSLLCENGKEDRILTPDDYSFLFKTLRDNFGLQDVTFSGGDPFLYPQLKDIVNLAHD
;
A
#
# COMPACT_ATOMS: atom_id res chain seq x y z
N MET A 1 4.97 7.49 -30.69
CA MET A 1 5.14 6.83 -29.37
C MET A 1 3.80 6.89 -28.64
N LYS A 2 3.26 5.77 -28.14
CA LYS A 2 2.12 5.80 -27.22
C LYS A 2 2.61 6.30 -25.87
N ARG A 3 2.03 7.38 -25.35
CA ARG A 3 2.27 7.82 -23.96
C ARG A 3 1.68 6.75 -23.03
N LEU A 4 2.43 6.39 -21.99
CA LEU A 4 1.94 5.55 -20.90
C LEU A 4 0.85 6.33 -20.15
N THR A 5 -0.30 5.70 -19.95
CA THR A 5 -1.41 6.28 -19.18
C THR A 5 -1.70 5.38 -17.99
N ILE A 6 -1.74 5.96 -16.80
CA ILE A 6 -2.08 5.27 -15.55
C ILE A 6 -3.40 5.86 -15.12
N LYS A 7 -4.50 5.11 -15.25
CA LYS A 7 -5.85 5.61 -14.91
C LYS A 7 -6.21 5.38 -13.45
N GLU A 8 -5.81 4.23 -12.89
CA GLU A 8 -6.09 3.84 -11.51
C GLU A 8 -4.78 3.60 -10.76
N LEU A 9 -4.69 4.13 -9.53
CA LEU A 9 -3.64 3.84 -8.57
C LEU A 9 -4.25 3.16 -7.35
N ARG A 10 -3.80 1.94 -7.03
CA ARG A 10 -4.15 1.26 -5.79
C ARG A 10 -3.03 1.37 -4.77
N LEU A 11 -3.32 2.00 -3.64
CA LEU A 11 -2.40 2.15 -2.53
C LEU A 11 -2.76 1.18 -1.41
N VAL A 12 -1.78 0.42 -0.94
CA VAL A 12 -1.89 -0.38 0.29
C VAL A 12 -1.38 0.50 1.44
N VAL A 13 -2.28 1.02 2.26
CA VAL A 13 -1.95 2.04 3.29
C VAL A 13 -1.73 1.45 4.67
N THR A 14 -2.31 0.28 4.95
CA THR A 14 -2.11 -0.43 6.22
C THR A 14 -2.34 -1.92 6.05
N ASP A 15 -1.65 -2.70 6.86
CA ASP A 15 -1.85 -4.13 7.06
C ASP A 15 -2.79 -4.43 8.25
N LYS A 16 -3.10 -3.43 9.07
CA LYS A 16 -3.97 -3.56 10.25
C LYS A 16 -5.39 -3.83 9.80
N CYS A 17 -6.00 -4.86 10.35
CA CYS A 17 -7.40 -5.19 10.11
C CYS A 17 -8.03 -5.65 11.44
N PRO A 18 -9.22 -5.15 11.82
CA PRO A 18 -9.89 -5.62 13.03
C PRO A 18 -10.56 -6.98 12.81
N TYR A 19 -10.56 -7.48 11.57
CA TYR A 19 -11.22 -8.74 11.18
C TYR A 19 -10.20 -9.82 10.80
N SER A 20 -10.43 -11.04 11.27
CA SER A 20 -9.67 -12.24 10.91
C SER A 20 -10.39 -13.05 9.83
N CYS A 21 -10.64 -12.43 8.68
CA CYS A 21 -11.42 -13.06 7.59
C CYS A 21 -10.75 -14.36 7.09
N VAL A 22 -11.51 -15.46 7.13
CA VAL A 22 -11.06 -16.79 6.68
C VAL A 22 -10.56 -16.74 5.24
N TYR A 23 -11.28 -16.08 4.34
CA TYR A 23 -10.90 -16.01 2.92
C TYR A 23 -9.67 -15.15 2.67
N CYS A 24 -9.50 -14.04 3.40
CA CYS A 24 -8.28 -13.24 3.33
C CYS A 24 -7.07 -14.06 3.79
N ASN A 25 -7.19 -14.75 4.93
CA ASN A 25 -6.11 -15.58 5.47
C ASN A 25 -5.77 -16.76 4.56
N LEU A 26 -6.77 -17.41 3.95
CA LEU A 26 -6.55 -18.48 2.97
C LEU A 26 -5.87 -17.95 1.71
N TYR A 27 -6.25 -16.75 1.25
CA TYR A 27 -5.61 -16.10 0.10
C TYR A 27 -4.14 -15.80 0.37
N TYR A 28 -3.82 -15.18 1.53
CA TYR A 28 -2.43 -14.95 1.92
C TYR A 28 -1.66 -16.26 2.04
N LYS A 29 -2.22 -17.28 2.70
CA LYS A 29 -1.58 -18.59 2.81
C LYS A 29 -1.24 -19.19 1.44
N LYS A 30 -2.15 -19.07 0.47
CA LYS A 30 -1.93 -19.55 -0.91
C LYS A 30 -0.84 -18.75 -1.64
N LEU A 31 -0.75 -17.43 -1.44
CA LEU A 31 0.35 -16.63 -1.99
C LEU A 31 1.70 -17.06 -1.43
N LEU A 32 1.78 -17.36 -0.14
CA LEU A 32 3.01 -17.82 0.51
C LEU A 32 3.47 -19.20 0.06
N GLU A 33 2.51 -20.10 -0.16
CA GLU A 33 2.77 -21.41 -0.74
C GLU A 33 3.31 -21.31 -2.18
N LEU A 34 2.90 -20.29 -2.95
CA LEU A 34 3.36 -20.05 -4.32
C LEU A 34 4.74 -19.36 -4.38
N GLU A 35 5.06 -18.48 -3.44
CA GLU A 35 6.35 -17.78 -3.38
C GLU A 35 7.48 -18.63 -2.76
N LYS A 36 7.19 -19.84 -2.27
CA LYS A 36 8.14 -20.75 -1.57
C LYS A 36 8.84 -20.12 -0.36
N ILE A 37 8.20 -19.15 0.29
CA ILE A 37 8.72 -18.51 1.49
C ILE A 37 8.17 -19.27 2.70
N SER A 38 9.03 -19.64 3.66
CA SER A 38 8.54 -20.32 4.88
C SER A 38 7.62 -19.41 5.69
N ILE A 39 6.62 -19.95 6.39
CA ILE A 39 5.73 -19.17 7.28
C ILE A 39 6.57 -18.36 8.30
N SER A 40 7.71 -18.89 8.73
CA SER A 40 8.68 -18.20 9.59
C SER A 40 9.40 -17.02 8.92
N GLU A 41 9.68 -17.08 7.62
CA GLU A 41 10.24 -15.97 6.84
C GLU A 41 9.17 -14.95 6.46
N PHE A 42 7.93 -15.38 6.21
CA PHE A 42 6.81 -14.48 6.06
C PHE A 42 6.56 -13.69 7.33
N ASN A 43 6.45 -14.33 8.50
CA ASN A 43 6.26 -13.61 9.76
C ASN A 43 7.46 -12.73 10.17
N ARG A 44 8.64 -12.93 9.56
CA ARG A 44 9.87 -12.16 9.84
C ARG A 44 10.08 -11.02 8.85
N ASN A 45 9.66 -11.18 7.59
CA ASN A 45 9.68 -10.14 6.56
C ASN A 45 8.39 -9.29 6.62
N TYR A 46 7.23 -9.94 6.73
CA TYR A 46 5.96 -9.38 7.21
C TYR A 46 5.82 -9.64 8.71
N LYS A 47 6.52 -8.84 9.52
CA LYS A 47 6.14 -8.69 10.92
C LYS A 47 4.70 -8.15 10.98
N ILE A 48 3.73 -9.07 11.02
CA ILE A 48 2.36 -8.84 11.49
C ILE A 48 2.52 -8.44 12.97
N GLY A 49 2.73 -7.14 13.19
CA GLY A 49 3.24 -6.60 14.44
C GLY A 49 4.38 -5.60 14.23
N ASN A 50 4.00 -4.34 14.03
CA ASN A 50 4.81 -3.12 14.20
C ASN A 50 5.79 -2.64 13.13
N GLU A 51 5.94 -3.25 11.94
CA GLU A 51 6.72 -2.61 10.85
C GLU A 51 5.96 -2.74 9.52
N SER A 52 5.54 -1.60 8.99
CA SER A 52 4.65 -1.46 7.83
C SER A 52 5.44 -1.61 6.53
N TYR A 53 4.96 -2.41 5.59
CA TYR A 53 5.40 -2.32 4.19
C TYR A 53 4.91 -0.99 3.59
N SER A 54 5.63 0.09 3.85
CA SER A 54 5.63 1.26 2.98
C SER A 54 6.22 0.84 1.63
N LEU A 55 5.70 1.36 0.52
CA LEU A 55 6.29 1.26 -0.81
C LEU A 55 7.81 1.53 -0.74
N LEU A 56 8.61 0.46 -0.68
CA LEU A 56 10.04 0.55 -0.43
C LEU A 56 10.72 1.12 -1.68
N CYS A 57 11.29 2.31 -1.53
CA CYS A 57 12.36 2.78 -2.41
C CYS A 57 13.53 1.79 -2.25
N GLU A 58 14.03 1.24 -3.35
CA GLU A 58 15.05 0.16 -3.37
C GLU A 58 16.40 0.52 -2.70
N ASN A 59 16.55 1.75 -2.18
CA ASN A 59 17.74 2.21 -1.50
C ASN A 59 17.44 2.47 -0.01
N GLY A 60 17.66 1.43 0.79
CA GLY A 60 17.39 1.39 2.22
C GLY A 60 17.80 2.64 2.99
N LYS A 61 16.84 3.17 3.75
CA LYS A 61 17.03 4.00 4.94
C LYS A 61 15.67 4.13 5.65
N GLU A 62 15.51 3.33 6.70
CA GLU A 62 14.42 3.29 7.70
C GLU A 62 13.00 3.03 7.14
N ASP A 63 12.23 2.24 7.88
CA ASP A 63 10.80 1.99 7.62
C ASP A 63 10.01 3.28 7.84
N ARG A 64 10.12 4.22 6.90
CA ARG A 64 9.41 5.49 6.98
C ARG A 64 8.02 5.32 6.36
N ILE A 65 7.01 5.52 7.20
CA ILE A 65 5.64 5.69 6.74
C ILE A 65 5.63 6.90 5.80
N LEU A 66 5.02 6.75 4.61
CA LEU A 66 4.84 7.87 3.69
C LEU A 66 4.07 8.98 4.38
N THR A 67 4.59 10.19 4.27
CA THR A 67 3.96 11.40 4.80
C THR A 67 2.90 11.92 3.82
N PRO A 68 1.99 12.82 4.25
CA PRO A 68 1.00 13.40 3.36
C PRO A 68 1.66 14.15 2.18
N ASP A 69 2.83 14.76 2.40
CA ASP A 69 3.61 15.42 1.36
C ASP A 69 4.11 14.43 0.29
N ASP A 70 4.53 13.22 0.70
CA ASP A 70 4.91 12.16 -0.24
C ASP A 70 3.72 11.74 -1.13
N TYR A 71 2.52 11.63 -0.55
CA TYR A 71 1.30 11.33 -1.30
C TYR A 71 0.91 12.47 -2.25
N SER A 72 0.99 13.71 -1.79
CA SER A 72 0.72 14.90 -2.61
C SER A 72 1.62 14.94 -3.85
N PHE A 73 2.93 14.71 -3.66
CA PHE A 73 3.87 14.62 -4.76
C PHE A 73 3.54 13.47 -5.73
N LEU A 74 3.20 12.29 -5.21
CA LEU A 74 2.83 11.13 -6.01
C LEU A 74 1.58 11.39 -6.86
N PHE A 75 0.50 11.87 -6.25
CA PHE A 75 -0.75 12.13 -6.95
C PHE A 75 -0.57 13.18 -8.03
N LYS A 76 0.09 14.30 -7.71
CA LYS A 76 0.38 15.36 -8.67
C LYS A 76 1.20 14.84 -9.85
N THR A 77 2.28 14.12 -9.57
CA THR A 77 3.14 13.55 -10.63
C THR A 77 2.37 12.62 -11.56
N LEU A 78 1.50 11.77 -11.00
CA LEU A 78 0.70 10.82 -11.78
C LEU A 78 -0.44 11.48 -12.56
N ARG A 79 -1.10 12.49 -12.00
CA ARG A 79 -2.12 13.26 -12.73
C ARG A 79 -1.50 14.04 -13.88
N ASP A 80 -0.47 14.84 -13.59
CA ASP A 80 0.13 15.77 -14.56
C ASP A 80 0.82 15.06 -15.73
N ASN A 81 1.44 13.89 -15.47
CA ASN A 81 2.26 13.20 -16.46
C ASN A 81 1.61 11.96 -17.06
N PHE A 82 0.71 11.28 -16.32
CA PHE A 82 0.20 9.96 -16.68
C PHE A 82 -1.33 9.87 -16.74
N GLY A 83 -2.05 10.95 -16.46
CA GLY A 83 -3.51 11.02 -16.58
C GLY A 83 -4.26 10.18 -15.56
N LEU A 84 -3.77 10.15 -14.32
CA LEU A 84 -4.43 9.51 -13.18
C LEU A 84 -5.84 10.06 -12.96
N GLN A 85 -6.81 9.17 -12.80
CA GLN A 85 -8.23 9.48 -12.61
C GLN A 85 -8.70 9.00 -11.24
N ASP A 86 -8.36 7.76 -10.89
CA ASP A 86 -8.89 7.08 -9.72
C ASP A 86 -7.77 6.66 -8.75
N VAL A 87 -8.01 6.89 -7.47
CA VAL A 87 -7.14 6.42 -6.38
C VAL A 87 -7.95 5.51 -5.46
N THR A 88 -7.51 4.28 -5.31
CA THR A 88 -8.11 3.29 -4.39
C THR A 88 -7.19 3.07 -3.20
N PHE A 89 -7.69 3.35 -1.99
CA PHE A 89 -7.01 2.98 -0.75
C PHE A 89 -7.43 1.56 -0.31
N SER A 90 -6.47 0.71 -0.02
CA SER A 90 -6.66 -0.71 0.28
C SER A 90 -5.64 -1.21 1.30
N GLY A 91 -5.65 -2.52 1.58
CA GLY A 91 -4.80 -3.17 2.58
C GLY A 91 -5.64 -4.03 3.51
N GLY A 92 -5.36 -4.00 4.81
CA GLY A 92 -6.25 -4.50 5.85
C GLY A 92 -7.56 -3.71 5.90
N ASP A 93 -7.73 -2.90 6.94
CA ASP A 93 -8.81 -1.93 7.05
C ASP A 93 -8.23 -0.51 6.94
N PRO A 94 -8.39 0.17 5.78
CA PRO A 94 -7.88 1.52 5.58
C PRO A 94 -8.30 2.51 6.66
N PHE A 95 -9.46 2.33 7.30
CA PHE A 95 -9.93 3.24 8.35
C PHE A 95 -9.06 3.19 9.62
N LEU A 96 -8.21 2.18 9.77
CA LEU A 96 -7.22 2.11 10.84
C LEU A 96 -5.92 2.87 10.52
N TYR A 97 -5.77 3.40 9.29
CA TYR A 97 -4.62 4.21 8.92
C TYR A 97 -4.77 5.65 9.45
N PRO A 98 -3.91 6.12 10.37
CA PRO A 98 -4.14 7.38 11.10
C PRO A 98 -4.28 8.62 10.22
N GLN A 99 -3.60 8.64 9.08
CA GLN A 99 -3.54 9.79 8.17
C GLN A 99 -4.49 9.64 6.98
N LEU A 100 -5.40 8.64 6.99
CA LEU A 100 -6.28 8.35 5.85
C LEU A 100 -7.07 9.58 5.41
N LYS A 101 -7.62 10.33 6.37
CA LYS A 101 -8.43 11.51 6.08
C LYS A 101 -7.63 12.56 5.29
N ASP A 102 -6.38 12.80 5.70
CA ASP A 102 -5.53 13.80 5.08
C ASP A 102 -5.14 13.40 3.66
N ILE A 103 -4.76 12.13 3.45
CA ILE A 103 -4.38 11.63 2.12
C ILE A 103 -5.58 11.50 1.17
N VAL A 104 -6.78 11.24 1.68
CA VAL A 104 -8.01 11.24 0.87
C VAL A 104 -8.31 12.65 0.37
N ASN A 105 -8.15 13.68 1.21
CA ASN A 105 -8.33 15.07 0.77
C ASN A 105 -7.34 15.43 -0.34
N LEU A 106 -6.06 15.06 -0.18
CA LEU A 106 -5.04 15.25 -1.23
C LEU A 106 -5.33 14.47 -2.52
N ALA A 107 -6.03 13.34 -2.42
CA ALA A 107 -6.45 12.55 -3.57
C ALA A 107 -7.65 13.17 -4.32
N HIS A 108 -8.38 14.10 -3.71
CA HIS A 108 -9.50 14.81 -4.32
C HIS A 108 -9.14 16.19 -4.91
N ASP A 109 -8.06 16.82 -4.42
CA ASP A 109 -7.52 18.09 -4.94
C ASP A 109 -6.91 17.96 -6.36
#